data_AF-B3QPD2-F1
#
_entry.id   AF-B3QPD2-F1
#
_cell.length_a   1.000
_cell.length_b   1.000
_cell.length_c   1.000
_cell.angle_alpha   90.00
_cell.angle_beta   90.00
_cell.angle_gamma   90.00
#
_symmetry.space_group_name_H-M   'P 1'
#
loop_
_entity.id
_entity.type
_entity.pdbx_description
1 polymer ?
#
loop_
_entity_poly.entity_id
_entity_poly.type
_entity_poly.pdbx_seq_one_letter_code
_entity_poly.pdbx_strand_id
1 'polypeptide(L)'
;MHLLRINLINVRRMDKQVPREWRRYEYFNPKIVLPKLRKIREEISITNTPDKIKALRTNKLKRERESWDAAIFCQLLSLTLKKDILFSREEHSDFDSIFTWNDGEVQSFAPIQLKELVPAYANPNANLQNIINSLSKYSGSDDLIVGIKINRRERIEFSDIDTDGLKIRELWMFGATTESQSHWSLLGEVMSGKVHQYEYELPYI
;
A
#
# COMPACT_ATOMS: atom_id res chain seq x y z
N MET A 1 15.86 1.66 23.73
CA MET A 1 15.26 0.54 22.98
C MET A 1 14.09 -0.01 23.78
N HIS A 2 12.91 0.56 23.63
CA HIS A 2 11.67 -0.01 24.16
C HIS A 2 10.94 -0.65 23.00
N LEU A 3 10.92 -1.99 22.97
CA LEU A 3 10.02 -2.77 22.14
C LEU A 3 8.61 -2.55 22.69
N LEU A 4 7.93 -1.52 22.17
CA LEU A 4 6.49 -1.42 22.29
C LEU A 4 5.91 -2.64 21.55
N ARG A 5 5.26 -3.53 22.31
CA ARG A 5 4.38 -4.55 21.74
C ARG A 5 3.29 -3.82 20.98
N ILE A 6 3.43 -3.72 19.66
CA ILE A 6 2.32 -3.36 18.77
C ILE A 6 1.33 -4.52 18.89
N ASN A 7 0.28 -4.29 19.66
CA ASN A 7 -0.84 -5.20 19.75
C ASN A 7 -1.67 -5.07 18.47
N LEU A 8 -1.32 -5.86 17.45
CA LEU A 8 -2.29 -6.35 16.47
C LEU A 8 -3.33 -7.30 17.09
N ILE A 9 -3.47 -7.33 18.43
CA ILE A 9 -4.32 -8.26 19.19
C ILE A 9 -5.81 -8.16 18.81
N ASN A 10 -6.24 -7.19 18.00
CA ASN A 10 -7.58 -7.20 17.45
C ASN A 10 -7.63 -7.01 15.92
N VAL A 11 -6.71 -7.62 15.17
CA VAL A 11 -7.22 -8.44 14.06
C VAL A 11 -7.99 -9.57 14.71
N ARG A 12 -9.24 -9.26 15.11
CA ARG A 12 -10.24 -10.28 15.45
C ARG A 12 -10.03 -11.37 14.42
N ARG A 13 -9.87 -12.61 14.89
CA ARG A 13 -10.11 -13.79 14.07
C ARG A 13 -11.17 -13.41 13.05
N MET A 14 -10.82 -13.45 11.78
CA MET A 14 -11.80 -13.27 10.71
C MET A 14 -12.78 -14.43 10.82
N ASP A 15 -13.73 -14.31 11.74
CA ASP A 15 -14.83 -15.26 11.97
C ASP A 15 -15.89 -15.10 10.87
N LYS A 16 -15.74 -14.09 9.98
CA LYS A 16 -16.42 -14.04 8.69
C LYS A 16 -15.71 -14.98 7.72
N GLN A 17 -16.50 -15.85 7.08
CA GLN A 17 -16.02 -16.80 6.11
C GLN A 17 -15.34 -16.06 4.94
N VAL A 18 -14.01 -16.09 4.89
CA VAL A 18 -13.23 -15.51 3.79
C VAL A 18 -13.76 -16.04 2.45
N PRO A 19 -13.98 -15.17 1.44
CA PRO A 19 -14.42 -15.62 0.12
C PRO A 19 -13.53 -16.76 -0.40
N ARG A 20 -14.17 -17.88 -0.79
CA ARG A 20 -13.43 -19.09 -1.21
C ARG A 20 -12.53 -18.85 -2.40
N GLU A 21 -12.88 -17.89 -3.25
CA GLU A 21 -12.12 -17.48 -4.42
C GLU A 21 -10.75 -16.89 -4.06
N TRP A 22 -10.62 -16.15 -2.95
CA TRP A 22 -9.35 -15.55 -2.56
C TRP A 22 -8.28 -16.62 -2.32
N ARG A 23 -8.66 -17.81 -1.87
CA ARG A 23 -7.73 -18.93 -1.68
C ARG A 23 -7.16 -19.48 -2.99
N ARG A 24 -7.77 -19.15 -4.13
CA ARG A 24 -7.40 -19.65 -5.46
C ARG A 24 -6.59 -18.65 -6.28
N TYR A 25 -6.44 -17.42 -5.80
CA TYR A 25 -5.65 -16.41 -6.50
C TYR A 25 -4.17 -16.78 -6.51
N GLU A 26 -3.46 -16.30 -7.52
CA GLU A 26 -2.00 -16.36 -7.53
C GLU A 26 -1.45 -15.27 -6.60
N TYR A 27 -0.54 -15.69 -5.72
CA TYR A 27 0.09 -14.82 -4.74
C TYR A 27 1.59 -14.70 -4.99
N PHE A 28 2.08 -13.47 -4.89
CA PHE A 28 3.46 -13.13 -5.17
C PHE A 28 4.16 -12.68 -3.89
N ASN A 29 5.41 -13.11 -3.75
CA ASN A 29 6.27 -12.63 -2.67
C ASN A 29 6.90 -11.29 -3.08
N PRO A 30 6.63 -10.19 -2.35
CA PRO A 30 7.18 -8.88 -2.69
C PRO A 30 8.72 -8.88 -2.66
N LYS A 31 9.36 -9.68 -1.79
CA LYS A 31 10.84 -9.82 -1.72
C LYS A 31 11.44 -10.37 -3.02
N ILE A 32 10.66 -11.08 -3.84
CA ILE A 32 11.08 -11.62 -5.14
C ILE A 32 10.70 -10.67 -6.28
N VAL A 33 9.52 -10.06 -6.21
CA VAL A 33 9.00 -9.18 -7.27
C VAL A 33 9.76 -7.86 -7.34
N LEU A 34 9.99 -7.22 -6.19
CA LEU A 34 10.56 -5.88 -6.14
C LEU A 34 11.96 -5.76 -6.78
N PRO A 35 12.94 -6.66 -6.50
CA PRO A 35 14.24 -6.61 -7.16
C PRO A 35 14.16 -6.71 -8.69
N LYS A 36 13.20 -7.50 -9.22
CA LYS A 36 13.00 -7.64 -10.67
C LYS A 36 12.46 -6.34 -11.27
N LEU A 37 11.51 -5.69 -10.59
CA LEU A 37 10.95 -4.42 -11.04
C LEU A 37 11.98 -3.29 -11.03
N ARG A 38 12.85 -3.26 -10.02
CA ARG A 38 13.99 -2.33 -9.98
C ARG A 38 14.90 -2.50 -11.19
N LYS A 39 15.32 -3.74 -11.49
CA LYS A 39 16.18 -4.03 -12.64
C LYS A 39 15.57 -3.52 -13.95
N ILE A 40 14.27 -3.75 -14.15
CA ILE A 40 13.54 -3.22 -15.31
C ILE A 40 13.59 -1.69 -15.35
N ARG A 41 13.42 -1.01 -14.22
CA ARG A 41 13.49 0.46 -14.18
C ARG A 41 14.88 0.98 -14.47
N GLU A 42 15.92 0.35 -13.95
CA GLU A 42 17.31 0.69 -14.26
C GLU A 42 17.57 0.55 -15.76
N GLU A 43 17.16 -0.56 -16.38
CA GLU A 43 17.28 -0.79 -17.82
C GLU A 43 16.51 0.24 -18.66
N ILE A 44 15.28 0.58 -18.28
CA ILE A 44 14.48 1.57 -19.03
C ILE A 44 15.03 2.99 -18.82
N SER A 45 15.60 3.31 -17.64
CA SER A 45 16.05 4.67 -17.29
C SER A 45 17.10 5.22 -18.27
N ILE A 46 17.98 4.35 -18.77
CA ILE A 46 19.06 4.68 -19.71
C ILE A 46 18.60 4.78 -21.16
N THR A 47 17.35 4.42 -21.47
CA THR A 47 16.81 4.51 -22.82
C THR A 47 16.25 5.90 -23.13
N ASN A 48 16.08 6.23 -24.42
CA ASN A 48 15.39 7.46 -24.86
C ASN A 48 13.85 7.37 -24.76
N THR A 49 13.34 6.50 -23.90
CA THR A 49 11.90 6.30 -23.68
C THR A 49 11.30 7.53 -23.00
N PRO A 50 10.11 8.01 -23.42
CA PRO A 50 9.43 9.13 -22.77
C PRO A 50 9.21 8.92 -21.26
N ASP A 51 9.35 10.00 -20.47
CA ASP A 51 9.25 9.93 -19.00
C ASP A 51 7.92 9.35 -18.50
N LYS A 52 6.81 9.61 -19.20
CA LYS A 52 5.50 9.03 -18.88
C LYS A 52 5.50 7.50 -18.99
N ILE A 53 6.28 6.92 -19.89
CA ILE A 53 6.43 5.46 -20.03
C ILE A 53 7.40 4.94 -18.96
N LYS A 54 8.53 5.62 -18.72
CA LYS A 54 9.47 5.30 -17.63
C LYS A 54 8.78 5.25 -16.26
N ALA A 55 7.85 6.17 -16.03
CA ALA A 55 7.05 6.25 -14.82
C ALA A 55 5.79 5.37 -14.82
N LEU A 56 5.59 4.53 -15.84
CA LEU A 56 4.42 3.66 -16.01
C LEU A 56 3.06 4.41 -15.97
N ARG A 57 3.05 5.69 -16.38
CA ARG A 57 1.88 6.59 -16.31
C ARG A 57 1.01 6.58 -17.57
N THR A 58 1.16 5.59 -18.44
CA THR A 58 0.24 5.39 -19.58
C THR A 58 -0.87 4.42 -19.19
N ASN A 59 -2.05 4.53 -19.80
CA ASN A 59 -3.17 3.64 -19.49
C ASN A 59 -2.82 2.16 -19.70
N LYS A 60 -1.97 1.85 -20.71
CA LYS A 60 -1.48 0.49 -20.98
C LYS A 60 -0.60 -0.08 -19.86
N LEU A 61 0.03 0.79 -19.07
CA LEU A 61 0.95 0.43 -17.98
C LEU A 61 0.33 0.59 -16.59
N LYS A 62 -0.94 1.01 -16.51
CA LYS A 62 -1.67 1.22 -15.26
C LYS A 62 -1.60 0.00 -14.35
N ARG A 63 -1.90 -1.19 -14.89
CA ARG A 63 -1.88 -2.45 -14.14
C ARG A 63 -0.52 -2.78 -13.54
N GLU A 64 0.56 -2.53 -14.30
CA GLU A 64 1.93 -2.78 -13.81
C GLU A 64 2.32 -1.79 -12.72
N ARG A 65 1.93 -0.51 -12.86
CA ARG A 65 2.13 0.50 -11.82
C ARG A 65 1.39 0.12 -10.53
N GLU A 66 0.13 -0.28 -10.61
CA GLU A 66 -0.68 -0.66 -9.46
C GLU A 66 -0.16 -1.94 -8.79
N SER A 67 0.26 -2.94 -9.58
CA SER A 67 0.93 -4.12 -9.04
C SER A 67 2.23 -3.77 -8.33
N TRP A 68 2.96 -2.75 -8.78
CA TRP A 68 4.18 -2.32 -8.12
C TRP A 68 3.89 -1.64 -6.79
N ASP A 69 2.90 -0.76 -6.76
CA ASP A 69 2.46 -0.08 -5.54
C ASP A 69 1.94 -1.09 -4.51
N ALA A 70 1.21 -2.13 -4.95
CA ALA A 70 0.81 -3.26 -4.12
C ALA A 70 2.00 -4.01 -3.54
N ALA A 71 3.01 -4.33 -4.35
CA ALA A 71 4.21 -5.04 -3.91
C ALA A 71 5.00 -4.24 -2.86
N ILE A 72 5.16 -2.92 -3.07
CA ILE A 72 5.85 -2.02 -2.14
C ILE A 72 5.09 -1.98 -0.82
N PHE A 73 3.78 -1.71 -0.86
CA PHE A 73 2.96 -1.63 0.34
C PHE A 73 2.94 -2.95 1.11
N CYS A 74 2.84 -4.08 0.40
CA CYS A 74 2.91 -5.42 0.98
C CYS A 74 4.25 -5.65 1.70
N GLN A 75 5.37 -5.25 1.12
CA GLN A 75 6.68 -5.36 1.75
C GLN A 75 6.78 -4.53 3.02
N LEU A 76 6.31 -3.29 2.97
CA LEU A 76 6.34 -2.37 4.13
C LEU A 76 5.50 -2.92 5.29
N LEU A 77 4.28 -3.41 5.02
CA LEU A 77 3.46 -4.08 6.02
C LEU A 77 4.11 -5.36 6.53
N SER A 78 4.68 -6.18 5.64
CA SER A 78 5.38 -7.42 6.02
C SER A 78 6.49 -7.15 7.06
N LEU A 79 7.30 -6.11 6.84
CA LEU A 79 8.36 -5.70 7.76
C LEU A 79 7.81 -5.13 9.07
N THR A 80 6.79 -4.28 8.99
CA THR A 80 6.17 -3.61 10.16
C THR A 80 5.51 -4.62 11.09
N LEU A 81 4.71 -5.51 10.52
CA LEU A 81 3.94 -6.51 11.26
C LEU A 81 4.75 -7.77 11.57
N LYS A 82 5.98 -7.88 11.00
CA LYS A 82 6.85 -9.07 11.10
C LYS A 82 6.15 -10.34 10.65
N LYS A 83 5.42 -10.24 9.53
CA LYS A 83 4.71 -11.36 8.90
C LYS A 83 5.20 -11.52 7.47
N ASP A 84 5.30 -12.75 6.97
CA ASP A 84 5.53 -12.98 5.54
C ASP A 84 4.21 -12.80 4.78
N ILE A 85 3.96 -11.56 4.36
CA ILE A 85 2.76 -11.19 3.61
C ILE A 85 3.04 -11.36 2.12
N LEU A 86 2.10 -12.00 1.43
CA LEU A 86 2.07 -12.14 -0.03
C LEU A 86 0.91 -11.30 -0.59
N PHE A 87 0.99 -10.89 -1.85
CA PHE A 87 -0.07 -10.10 -2.50
C PHE A 87 -0.55 -10.75 -3.79
N SER A 88 -1.83 -10.57 -4.13
CA SER A 88 -2.39 -10.95 -5.43
C SER A 88 -2.38 -9.76 -6.40
N ARG A 89 -2.47 -10.04 -7.70
CA ARG A 89 -2.68 -9.03 -8.76
C ARG A 89 -4.13 -8.97 -9.26
N GLU A 90 -5.04 -9.59 -8.51
CA GLU A 90 -6.46 -9.64 -8.82
C GLU A 90 -7.15 -8.39 -8.27
N GLU A 91 -7.79 -7.63 -9.17
CA GLU A 91 -8.54 -6.40 -8.89
C GLU A 91 -10.04 -6.70 -8.99
N HIS A 92 -10.82 -6.13 -8.06
CA HIS A 92 -12.28 -6.15 -8.07
C HIS A 92 -12.82 -4.73 -7.85
N SER A 93 -14.13 -4.53 -7.96
CA SER A 93 -14.74 -3.21 -7.76
C SER A 93 -14.42 -2.57 -6.41
N ASP A 94 -14.14 -3.41 -5.40
CA ASP A 94 -14.08 -3.00 -4.00
C ASP A 94 -12.65 -3.04 -3.43
N PHE A 95 -11.68 -3.59 -4.17
CA PHE A 95 -10.28 -3.68 -3.76
C PHE A 95 -9.35 -3.86 -4.98
N ASP A 96 -8.11 -3.39 -4.85
CA ASP A 96 -7.10 -3.49 -5.92
C ASP A 96 -6.21 -4.73 -5.76
N SER A 97 -6.17 -5.34 -4.58
CA SER A 97 -5.38 -6.54 -4.28
C SER A 97 -5.92 -7.28 -3.06
N ILE A 98 -5.60 -8.57 -2.93
CA ILE A 98 -5.72 -9.32 -1.68
C ILE A 98 -4.34 -9.61 -1.13
N PHE A 99 -4.12 -9.30 0.14
CA PHE A 99 -2.92 -9.72 0.87
C PHE A 99 -3.22 -10.98 1.68
N THR A 100 -2.26 -11.87 1.81
CA THR A 100 -2.39 -13.10 2.60
C THR A 100 -1.13 -13.40 3.39
N TRP A 101 -1.29 -14.02 4.56
CA TRP A 101 -0.19 -14.49 5.40
C TRP A 101 -0.67 -15.66 6.25
N ASN A 102 0.26 -16.43 6.80
CA ASN A 102 -0.05 -17.46 7.79
C ASN A 102 0.11 -16.90 9.20
N ASP A 103 -0.87 -17.18 10.06
CA ASP A 103 -0.82 -16.93 11.49
C ASP A 103 -0.93 -18.28 12.22
N GLY A 104 0.23 -18.91 12.47
CA GLY A 104 0.30 -20.32 12.81
C GLY A 104 -0.24 -21.18 11.66
N GLU A 105 -1.27 -21.99 11.95
CA GLU A 105 -1.93 -22.86 10.96
C GLU A 105 -3.05 -22.16 10.19
N VAL A 106 -3.39 -20.92 10.55
CA VAL A 106 -4.51 -20.19 9.93
C VAL A 106 -3.98 -19.28 8.84
N GLN A 107 -4.40 -19.54 7.60
CA GLN A 107 -4.21 -18.58 6.51
C GLN A 107 -5.20 -17.43 6.64
N SER A 108 -4.67 -16.22 6.76
CA SER A 108 -5.42 -14.96 6.86
C SER A 108 -5.39 -14.19 5.55
N PHE A 109 -6.36 -13.31 5.35
CA PHE A 109 -6.48 -12.51 4.14
C PHE A 109 -6.91 -11.08 4.49
N ALA A 110 -6.50 -10.10 3.69
CA ALA A 110 -7.01 -8.74 3.81
C ALA A 110 -7.24 -8.15 2.41
N PRO A 111 -8.43 -7.63 2.11
CA PRO A 111 -8.64 -6.83 0.92
C PRO A 111 -7.91 -5.49 1.07
N ILE A 112 -7.19 -5.11 0.02
CA ILE A 112 -6.39 -3.89 -0.04
C ILE A 112 -6.92 -2.98 -1.12
N GLN A 113 -7.25 -1.75 -0.76
CA GLN A 113 -7.46 -0.68 -1.73
C GLN A 113 -6.26 0.26 -1.71
N LEU A 114 -5.71 0.53 -2.89
CA LEU A 114 -4.65 1.49 -3.09
C LEU A 114 -5.22 2.80 -3.63
N LYS A 115 -4.63 3.90 -3.18
CA LYS A 115 -4.81 5.24 -3.75
C LYS A 115 -3.45 5.89 -3.92
N GLU A 116 -3.38 6.91 -4.78
CA GLU A 116 -2.17 7.67 -4.99
C GLU A 116 -2.47 9.16 -4.82
N LEU A 117 -1.75 9.81 -3.91
CA LEU A 117 -1.55 11.25 -3.97
C LEU A 117 -0.47 11.53 -5.02
N VAL A 118 -0.93 11.81 -6.23
CA VAL A 118 -0.08 11.90 -7.43
C VAL A 118 0.94 13.06 -7.34
N PRO A 119 2.04 12.99 -8.10
CA PRO A 119 2.98 14.09 -8.27
C PRO A 119 2.29 15.38 -8.73
N ALA A 120 2.80 16.52 -8.25
CA ALA A 120 2.26 17.84 -8.58
C ALA A 120 2.25 18.11 -10.10
N TYR A 121 3.22 17.60 -10.86
CA TYR A 121 3.22 17.75 -12.33
C TYR A 121 2.08 16.98 -13.02
N ALA A 122 1.56 15.93 -12.39
CA ALA A 122 0.48 15.12 -12.94
C ALA A 122 -0.88 15.74 -12.59
N ASN A 123 -1.04 16.20 -11.34
CA ASN A 123 -2.18 17.00 -10.91
C ASN A 123 -1.76 17.87 -9.71
N PRO A 124 -1.55 19.19 -9.88
CA PRO A 124 -1.15 20.07 -8.79
C PRO A 124 -2.26 20.25 -7.75
N ASN A 125 -3.52 20.06 -8.15
CA ASN A 125 -4.70 20.22 -7.31
C ASN A 125 -5.08 18.92 -6.58
N ALA A 126 -4.31 17.84 -6.74
CA ALA A 126 -4.51 16.63 -5.96
C ALA A 126 -4.29 16.95 -4.48
N ASN A 127 -5.24 16.52 -3.64
CA ASN A 127 -5.28 16.83 -2.21
C ASN A 127 -5.54 15.55 -1.42
N LEU A 128 -4.80 15.36 -0.32
CA LEU A 128 -4.88 14.17 0.50
C LEU A 128 -6.26 13.98 1.14
N GLN A 129 -6.85 15.04 1.70
CA GLN A 129 -8.17 14.99 2.32
C GLN A 129 -9.25 14.62 1.30
N ASN A 130 -9.16 15.10 0.06
CA ASN A 130 -10.09 14.70 -1.00
C ASN A 130 -10.00 13.19 -1.33
N ILE A 131 -8.79 12.62 -1.30
CA ILE A 131 -8.61 11.17 -1.46
C ILE A 131 -9.25 10.43 -0.30
N ILE A 132 -9.04 10.89 0.94
CA ILE A 132 -9.60 10.29 2.15
C ILE A 132 -11.13 10.37 2.14
N ASN A 133 -11.70 11.54 1.83
CA ASN A 133 -13.15 11.74 1.71
C ASN A 133 -13.77 10.79 0.70
N SER A 134 -13.06 10.47 -0.40
CA SER A 134 -13.53 9.53 -1.42
C SER A 134 -13.64 8.08 -0.91
N LEU A 135 -13.02 7.76 0.23
CA LEU A 135 -13.10 6.43 0.85
C LEU A 135 -14.43 6.20 1.58
N SER A 136 -15.22 7.24 1.85
CA SER A 136 -16.56 7.12 2.46
C SER A 136 -17.51 6.20 1.68
N LYS A 137 -17.28 6.02 0.37
CA LYS A 137 -18.06 5.11 -0.49
C LYS A 137 -17.90 3.63 -0.13
N TYR A 138 -16.82 3.26 0.56
CA TYR A 138 -16.60 1.88 1.03
C TYR A 138 -17.42 1.64 2.30
N SER A 139 -18.75 1.70 2.19
CA SER A 139 -19.66 1.43 3.29
C SER A 139 -19.88 -0.08 3.41
N GLY A 140 -19.29 -0.72 4.43
CA GLY A 140 -19.57 -2.13 4.77
C GLY A 140 -18.40 -3.10 4.60
N SER A 141 -17.18 -2.60 4.36
CA SER A 141 -15.97 -3.43 4.35
C SER A 141 -15.13 -3.16 5.60
N ASP A 142 -15.60 -3.66 6.74
CA ASP A 142 -14.90 -3.58 8.03
C ASP A 142 -13.51 -4.25 8.00
N ASP A 143 -13.22 -5.00 6.92
CA ASP A 143 -11.97 -5.70 6.68
C ASP A 143 -11.05 -5.00 5.66
N LEU A 144 -11.53 -3.93 4.99
CA LEU A 144 -10.75 -3.20 3.99
C LEU A 144 -9.59 -2.42 4.61
N ILE A 145 -8.38 -2.71 4.16
CA ILE A 145 -7.20 -1.92 4.47
C ILE A 145 -6.94 -1.00 3.27
N VAL A 146 -6.73 0.30 3.55
CA VAL A 146 -6.42 1.28 2.52
C VAL A 146 -4.97 1.72 2.64
N GLY A 147 -4.23 1.67 1.53
CA GLY A 147 -2.89 2.24 1.41
C GLY A 147 -2.88 3.45 0.48
N ILE A 148 -2.49 4.62 0.97
CA ILE A 148 -2.30 5.83 0.15
C ILE A 148 -0.82 6.04 -0.12
N LYS A 149 -0.43 5.91 -1.39
CA LYS A 149 0.91 6.26 -1.84
C LYS A 149 1.06 7.78 -1.94
N ILE A 150 2.02 8.34 -1.21
CA ILE A 150 2.41 9.74 -1.30
C ILE A 150 3.52 9.85 -2.34
N ASN A 151 3.17 10.29 -3.55
CA ASN A 151 4.09 10.41 -4.67
C ASN A 151 4.38 11.89 -5.01
N ARG A 152 4.54 12.72 -3.98
CA ARG A 152 4.96 14.11 -4.11
C ARG A 152 5.70 14.56 -2.87
N ARG A 153 6.54 15.58 -3.02
CA ARG A 153 7.17 16.26 -1.90
C ARG A 153 6.14 17.17 -1.26
N GLU A 154 5.61 16.74 -0.13
CA GLU A 154 4.65 17.52 0.64
C GLU A 154 4.87 17.27 2.13
N ARG A 155 4.66 18.31 2.93
CA ARG A 155 4.57 18.19 4.38
C ARG A 155 3.13 17.86 4.72
N ILE A 156 2.92 16.74 5.37
CA ILE A 156 1.59 16.31 5.82
C ILE A 156 1.47 16.66 7.30
N GLU A 157 0.54 17.54 7.64
CA GLU A 157 0.15 17.80 9.02
C GLU A 157 -1.00 16.87 9.39
N PHE A 158 -0.71 15.83 10.18
CA PHE A 158 -1.71 14.81 10.53
C PHE A 158 -2.82 15.35 11.43
N SER A 159 -2.60 16.47 12.13
CA SER A 159 -3.64 17.15 12.90
C SER A 159 -4.81 17.62 12.04
N ASP A 160 -4.58 17.83 10.74
CA ASP A 160 -5.54 18.41 9.81
C ASP A 160 -6.25 17.33 8.98
N ILE A 161 -5.93 16.06 9.23
CA ILE A 161 -6.52 14.92 8.53
C ILE A 161 -7.78 14.47 9.27
N ASP A 162 -8.91 14.59 8.59
CA ASP A 162 -10.19 14.10 9.08
C ASP A 162 -10.43 12.68 8.54
N THR A 163 -10.57 11.72 9.45
CA THR A 163 -10.92 10.33 9.15
C THR A 163 -12.29 9.93 9.70
N ASP A 164 -13.06 10.89 10.21
CA ASP A 164 -14.35 10.61 10.82
C ASP A 164 -15.34 10.05 9.81
N GLY A 165 -16.11 9.05 10.25
CA GLY A 165 -17.13 8.40 9.41
C GLY A 165 -16.60 7.41 8.38
N LEU A 166 -15.27 7.20 8.27
CA LEU A 166 -14.72 6.13 7.44
C LEU A 166 -15.09 4.75 7.99
N LYS A 167 -15.59 3.88 7.12
CA LYS A 167 -16.00 2.49 7.44
C LYS A 167 -15.05 1.46 6.85
N ILE A 168 -13.76 1.70 7.06
CA ILE A 168 -12.66 0.82 6.67
C ILE A 168 -11.94 0.34 7.92
N ARG A 169 -11.16 -0.73 7.79
CA ARG A 169 -10.43 -1.32 8.90
C ARG A 169 -9.27 -0.44 9.34
N GLU A 170 -8.42 -0.09 8.39
CA GLU A 170 -7.16 0.61 8.62
C GLU A 170 -6.83 1.52 7.44
N LEU A 171 -6.22 2.66 7.73
CA LEU A 171 -5.67 3.58 6.75
C LEU A 171 -4.16 3.71 6.99
N TRP A 172 -3.39 3.48 5.94
CA TRP A 172 -1.94 3.59 5.91
C TRP A 172 -1.51 4.57 4.83
N MET A 173 -0.40 5.26 5.05
CA MET A 173 0.25 6.08 4.02
C MET A 173 1.68 5.61 3.82
N PHE A 174 2.16 5.64 2.58
CA PHE A 174 3.53 5.22 2.29
C PHE A 174 4.13 6.02 1.15
N GLY A 175 5.45 6.21 1.17
CA GLY A 175 6.12 6.99 0.13
C GLY A 175 7.63 6.85 0.21
N ALA A 176 8.29 7.04 -0.93
CA ALA A 176 9.74 7.08 -0.98
C ALA A 176 10.24 8.39 -0.34
N THR A 177 11.24 8.29 0.52
CA THR A 177 11.88 9.46 1.17
C THR A 177 13.16 9.89 0.45
N THR A 178 13.62 9.09 -0.53
CA THR A 178 14.75 9.42 -1.42
C THR A 178 14.34 9.34 -2.89
N GLU A 179 15.01 10.11 -3.76
CA GLU A 179 14.76 10.07 -5.21
C GLU A 179 15.09 8.71 -5.83
N SER A 180 16.09 8.02 -5.28
CA SER A 180 16.46 6.66 -5.67
C SER A 180 15.42 5.61 -5.29
N GLN A 181 14.42 5.96 -4.49
CA GLN A 181 13.42 5.05 -3.90
C GLN A 181 14.04 3.89 -3.11
N SER A 182 15.25 4.09 -2.59
CA SER A 182 15.89 3.11 -1.70
C SER A 182 15.43 3.23 -0.25
N HIS A 183 14.81 4.35 0.13
CA HIS A 183 14.25 4.56 1.47
C HIS A 183 12.77 4.88 1.38
N TRP A 184 12.00 4.29 2.28
CA TRP A 184 10.55 4.38 2.30
C TRP A 184 10.04 4.61 3.71
N SER A 185 9.07 5.51 3.81
CA SER A 185 8.28 5.72 5.00
C SER A 185 6.96 4.96 4.89
N LEU A 186 6.54 4.36 6.00
CA LEU A 186 5.19 3.83 6.21
C LEU A 186 4.61 4.50 7.45
N LEU A 187 3.40 5.04 7.31
CA LEU A 187 2.68 5.72 8.38
C LEU A 187 1.43 4.89 8.70
N GLY A 188 1.36 4.41 9.95
CA GLY A 188 0.25 3.63 10.47
C GLY A 188 -0.57 4.38 11.51
N GLU A 189 -1.66 3.75 11.95
CA GLU A 189 -2.58 4.30 12.96
C GLU A 189 -3.16 5.67 12.60
N VAL A 190 -3.32 5.97 11.31
CA VAL A 190 -3.80 7.28 10.84
C VAL A 190 -5.19 7.61 11.42
N MET A 191 -6.07 6.62 11.48
CA MET A 191 -7.45 6.81 11.97
C MET A 191 -7.55 7.00 13.48
N SER A 192 -6.49 6.72 14.26
CA SER A 192 -6.50 6.90 15.72
C SER A 192 -5.97 8.27 16.16
N GLY A 193 -5.46 9.07 15.21
CA GLY A 193 -4.74 10.31 15.48
C GLY A 193 -3.35 10.11 16.10
N LYS A 194 -2.96 8.88 16.43
CA LYS A 194 -1.63 8.54 16.96
C LYS A 194 -0.74 8.01 15.86
N VAL A 195 -0.44 8.84 14.86
CA VAL A 195 0.31 8.39 13.69
C VAL A 195 1.69 7.89 14.09
N HIS A 196 2.02 6.67 13.64
CA HIS A 196 3.34 6.06 13.85
C HIS A 196 4.07 5.97 12.53
N GLN A 197 5.29 6.49 12.51
CA GLN A 197 6.16 6.46 11.34
C GLN A 197 7.18 5.33 11.46
N TYR A 198 7.27 4.52 10.41
CA TYR A 198 8.24 3.46 10.23
C TYR A 198 9.10 3.80 9.01
N GLU A 199 10.42 3.68 9.15
CA GLU A 199 11.37 3.91 8.07
C GLU A 199 12.06 2.61 7.70
N TYR A 200 12.12 2.35 6.40
CA TYR A 200 12.73 1.15 5.85
C TYR A 200 13.68 1.48 4.72
N GLU A 201 14.85 0.86 4.76
CA GLU A 201 15.71 0.75 3.59
C GLU A 201 15.26 -0.44 2.74
N LEU A 202 14.85 -0.15 1.51
CA LEU A 202 14.45 -1.13 0.51
C LEU A 202 15.37 -0.93 -0.71
N PRO A 203 16.65 -1.35 -0.64
CA PRO A 203 17.64 -1.03 -1.67
C PRO A 203 17.36 -1.74 -3.00
N TYR A 204 16.37 -2.63 -3.02
CA TYR A 204 15.95 -3.42 -4.18
C TYR A 204 14.69 -2.89 -4.87
N ILE A 205 14.22 -1.68 -4.55
CA ILE A 205 13.12 -0.97 -5.21
C ILE A 205 13.69 0.19 -6.03
#